data_AF-A0A380N0A6-F1
#
_entry.id   AF-A0A380N0A6-F1
#
_cell.length_a   1.000
_cell.length_b   1.000
_cell.length_c   1.000
_cell.angle_alpha   90.00
_cell.angle_beta   90.00
_cell.angle_gamma   90.00
#
_symmetry.space_group_name_H-M   'P 1'
#
loop_
_entity.id
_entity.type
_entity.pdbx_description
1 polymer ?
#
loop_
_entity_poly.entity_id
_entity_poly.type
_entity_poly.pdbx_seq_one_letter_code
_entity_poly.pdbx_strand_id
1 'polypeptide(L)'
;MNYYQKTKYYLSSVMLLATLLLGLTACEQQEQKSSGGKSSRQTEQTISASPQESEINDMVALSNVMHGAAGQQPDDAPKDQYGDAYIIGDLGGMPANLPSSIVRFVEYDDSPGWDMEAVRHYHPPVRTYASKLNAFGFTFRATDGALYDRKNPKIIQEYKKNVSGSNKHWVRVSITSGSRYGGNRKWMTSYLADHINPNYPNIPTYWVKTTEHPFGLNLYINPGIEPKTGKPWRENTRSDDIFTLEKDNNVVTYISCSNAGGMQPPCDHHFLLPEDMRIKVQMLYSRNLLPQWQSIEAYVIQHLRSFSKDHQEGK
;
A
#
# COMPACT_ATOMS: atom_id res chain seq x y z
N MET A 1 -10.86 -16.04 -22.31
CA MET A 1 -9.60 -16.58 -21.74
C MET A 1 -9.59 -16.25 -20.25
N ASN A 2 -9.50 -17.27 -19.39
CA ASN A 2 -9.90 -17.24 -17.96
C ASN A 2 -9.38 -16.04 -17.14
N TYR A 3 -10.30 -15.21 -16.64
CA TYR A 3 -10.05 -13.91 -15.99
C TYR A 3 -9.69 -14.04 -14.50
N TYR A 4 -10.24 -15.03 -13.80
CA TYR A 4 -9.92 -15.30 -12.37
C TYR A 4 -8.51 -15.84 -12.13
N GLN A 5 -7.88 -16.43 -13.14
CA GLN A 5 -6.45 -16.72 -13.07
C GLN A 5 -5.65 -15.41 -13.15
N LYS A 6 -5.91 -14.51 -14.12
CA LYS A 6 -5.14 -13.25 -14.26
C LYS A 6 -5.32 -12.23 -13.11
N THR A 7 -6.49 -12.10 -12.49
CA THR A 7 -6.69 -11.07 -11.44
C THR A 7 -6.27 -11.51 -10.04
N LYS A 8 -6.25 -12.81 -9.71
CA LYS A 8 -5.53 -13.29 -8.51
C LYS A 8 -4.01 -13.17 -8.65
N TYR A 9 -3.45 -13.25 -9.87
CA TYR A 9 -2.04 -12.94 -10.11
C TYR A 9 -1.70 -11.46 -9.92
N TYR A 10 -2.69 -10.54 -10.02
CA TYR A 10 -2.50 -9.11 -9.76
C TYR A 10 -2.88 -8.67 -8.32
N LEU A 11 -3.71 -9.44 -7.60
CA LEU A 11 -4.19 -9.10 -6.24
C LEU A 11 -3.23 -9.43 -5.09
N SER A 12 -2.11 -10.15 -5.28
CA SER A 12 -1.27 -10.56 -4.13
C SER A 12 0.21 -10.79 -4.42
N SER A 13 0.64 -10.80 -5.67
CA SER A 13 2.03 -11.07 -6.06
C SER A 13 3.02 -9.93 -5.77
N VAL A 14 2.55 -8.80 -5.24
CA VAL A 14 3.39 -7.86 -4.48
C VAL A 14 2.69 -7.51 -3.17
N MET A 15 2.31 -8.55 -2.40
CA MET A 15 2.48 -8.46 -0.96
C MET A 15 3.85 -7.76 -0.74
N LEU A 16 4.01 -6.75 0.10
CA LEU A 16 4.09 -6.93 1.54
C LEU A 16 5.03 -8.07 2.04
N LEU A 17 5.52 -8.97 1.18
CA LEU A 17 6.25 -10.20 1.47
C LEU A 17 7.44 -10.37 0.51
N ALA A 18 8.42 -9.51 0.67
CA ALA A 18 9.68 -10.00 1.21
C ALA A 18 10.11 -8.91 2.20
N THR A 19 10.04 -9.08 3.52
CA THR A 19 11.13 -9.72 4.27
C THR A 19 12.48 -9.64 3.55
N LEU A 20 12.86 -8.47 3.06
CA LEU A 20 14.22 -8.22 2.60
C LEU A 20 15.04 -7.75 3.80
N LEU A 21 15.63 -8.74 4.47
CA LEU A 21 17.04 -8.72 4.85
C LEU A 21 17.49 -7.62 5.82
N LEU A 22 16.93 -7.59 7.04
CA LEU A 22 17.60 -6.98 8.20
C LEU A 22 17.57 -7.94 9.40
N GLY A 23 18.08 -9.15 9.18
CA GLY A 23 18.93 -9.80 10.18
C GLY A 23 20.35 -9.41 9.81
N LEU A 24 20.91 -8.42 10.51
CA LEU A 24 22.32 -8.07 10.43
C LEU A 24 23.13 -9.35 10.72
N THR A 25 23.71 -9.95 9.68
CA THR A 25 24.77 -10.93 9.86
C THR A 25 25.94 -10.21 10.51
N ALA A 26 26.25 -10.62 11.74
CA ALA A 26 27.45 -10.25 12.44
C ALA A 26 28.66 -10.41 11.52
N CYS A 27 29.45 -9.33 11.40
CA CYS A 27 30.82 -9.42 10.90
C CYS A 27 31.60 -10.32 11.85
N GLU A 28 32.09 -11.45 11.36
CA GLU A 28 33.28 -12.07 11.92
C GLU A 28 34.22 -12.37 10.77
N GLN A 29 35.27 -11.56 10.69
CA GLN A 29 36.42 -11.77 9.82
C GLN A 29 37.09 -13.07 10.24
N GLN A 30 37.32 -13.96 9.28
CA GLN A 30 38.47 -14.85 9.36
C GLN A 30 39.30 -14.77 8.08
N GLU A 31 40.54 -14.39 8.32
CA GLU A 31 41.67 -14.37 7.41
C GLU A 31 41.89 -15.73 6.75
N GLN A 32 42.29 -15.74 5.47
CA GLN A 32 43.30 -16.69 5.00
C GLN A 32 44.04 -16.21 3.75
N LYS A 33 45.26 -15.74 4.03
CA LYS A 33 46.56 -15.90 3.37
C LYS A 33 46.65 -16.18 1.86
N SER A 34 47.56 -15.41 1.27
CA SER A 34 48.10 -15.46 -0.09
C SER A 34 48.96 -16.69 -0.42
N SER A 35 48.90 -17.06 -1.69
CA SER A 35 50.01 -17.43 -2.60
C SER A 35 49.41 -17.39 -4.01
N GLY A 36 49.97 -16.89 -5.11
CA GLY A 36 51.33 -16.55 -5.49
C GLY A 36 51.60 -17.21 -6.86
N GLY A 37 51.60 -16.45 -7.96
CA GLY A 37 52.32 -16.85 -9.19
C GLY A 37 51.59 -16.80 -10.55
N LYS A 38 51.88 -15.71 -11.30
CA LYS A 38 52.14 -15.57 -12.76
C LYS A 38 51.19 -16.22 -13.80
N SER A 39 50.62 -15.40 -14.68
CA SER A 39 51.17 -15.12 -16.04
C SER A 39 50.09 -14.52 -16.96
N SER A 40 50.52 -13.53 -17.72
CA SER A 40 49.81 -12.67 -18.66
C SER A 40 49.04 -13.38 -19.78
N ARG A 41 47.82 -12.89 -20.06
CA ARG A 41 47.32 -12.76 -21.44
C ARG A 41 46.30 -11.62 -21.49
N GLN A 42 46.64 -10.55 -22.21
CA GLN A 42 45.68 -9.54 -22.63
C GLN A 42 44.65 -10.22 -23.52
N THR A 43 43.39 -10.12 -23.15
CA THR A 43 42.27 -10.31 -24.06
C THR A 43 41.34 -9.15 -23.78
N GLU A 44 41.14 -8.34 -24.81
CA GLU A 44 40.26 -7.19 -24.84
C GLU A 44 38.84 -7.70 -24.54
N GLN A 45 38.45 -7.58 -23.27
CA GLN A 45 37.17 -8.01 -22.76
C GLN A 45 36.28 -6.78 -22.80
N THR A 46 35.40 -6.72 -23.78
CA THR A 46 34.19 -5.90 -23.72
C THR A 46 33.61 -6.08 -22.32
N ILE A 47 33.59 -5.01 -21.53
CA ILE A 47 33.03 -5.01 -20.17
C ILE A 47 31.51 -5.14 -20.32
N SER A 48 31.06 -6.36 -20.60
CA SER A 48 29.70 -6.76 -20.33
C SER A 48 29.62 -6.85 -18.82
N ALA A 49 28.86 -5.95 -18.20
CA ALA A 49 28.52 -6.03 -16.80
C ALA A 49 28.12 -7.47 -16.45
N SER A 50 28.67 -8.00 -15.36
CA SER A 50 28.31 -9.31 -14.83
C SER A 50 26.79 -9.34 -14.60
N PRO A 51 26.09 -10.48 -14.78
CA PRO A 51 24.66 -10.59 -14.46
C PRO A 51 24.31 -10.05 -13.05
N GLN A 52 25.26 -10.16 -12.12
CA GLN A 52 25.13 -9.68 -10.75
C GLN A 52 25.23 -8.14 -10.63
N GLU A 53 25.96 -7.48 -11.52
CA GLU A 53 26.12 -6.02 -11.56
C GLU A 53 24.88 -5.34 -12.17
N SER A 54 24.26 -5.94 -13.20
CA SER A 54 22.98 -5.46 -13.73
C SER A 54 21.85 -5.58 -12.70
N GLU A 55 21.78 -6.68 -11.94
CA GLU A 55 20.77 -6.86 -10.89
C GLU A 55 20.93 -5.86 -9.74
N ILE A 56 22.16 -5.54 -9.34
CA ILE A 56 22.43 -4.53 -8.31
C ILE A 56 22.03 -3.13 -8.80
N ASN A 57 22.38 -2.79 -10.04
CA ASN A 57 22.01 -1.50 -10.63
C ASN A 57 20.50 -1.35 -10.77
N ASP A 58 19.80 -2.42 -11.14
CA ASP A 58 18.34 -2.47 -11.20
C ASP A 58 17.70 -2.27 -9.82
N MET A 59 18.24 -2.89 -8.76
CA MET A 59 17.78 -2.68 -7.39
C MET A 59 17.98 -1.25 -6.91
N VAL A 60 19.13 -0.63 -7.23
CA VAL A 60 19.41 0.77 -6.88
C VAL A 60 18.49 1.72 -7.64
N ALA A 61 18.31 1.52 -8.95
CA ALA A 61 17.41 2.32 -9.76
C ALA A 61 15.96 2.22 -9.27
N LEU A 62 15.50 1.01 -8.96
CA LEU A 62 14.18 0.77 -8.39
C LEU A 62 14.04 1.40 -7.00
N SER A 63 15.07 1.33 -6.16
CA SER A 63 15.10 2.00 -4.86
C SER A 63 14.95 3.52 -5.00
N ASN A 64 15.68 4.13 -5.94
CA ASN A 64 15.61 5.56 -6.21
C ASN A 64 14.25 6.00 -6.76
N VAL A 65 13.58 5.16 -7.56
CA VAL A 65 12.22 5.43 -8.03
C VAL A 65 11.21 5.31 -6.89
N MET A 66 11.28 4.23 -6.11
CA MET A 66 10.27 3.90 -5.09
C MET A 66 10.44 4.68 -3.77
N HIS A 67 11.66 5.11 -3.45
CA HIS A 67 11.99 5.79 -2.20
C HIS A 67 12.72 7.13 -2.39
N GLY A 68 13.14 7.47 -3.61
CA GLY A 68 13.91 8.68 -3.89
C GLY A 68 13.08 9.94 -4.11
N ALA A 69 11.76 9.91 -3.88
CA ALA A 69 10.92 11.10 -3.96
C ALA A 69 11.46 12.28 -3.12
N ALA A 70 12.08 12.01 -1.96
CA ALA A 70 12.73 13.02 -1.12
C ALA A 70 13.94 13.68 -1.79
N GLY A 71 14.69 12.95 -2.63
CA GLY A 71 15.83 13.48 -3.40
C GLY A 71 15.42 14.25 -4.65
N GLN A 72 14.13 14.33 -4.97
CA GLN A 72 13.60 15.06 -6.13
C GLN A 72 13.06 16.44 -5.73
N GLN A 73 13.14 16.80 -4.45
CA GLN A 73 12.60 18.04 -3.92
C GLN A 73 13.54 19.22 -4.26
N PRO A 74 13.01 20.44 -4.45
CA PRO A 74 13.84 21.62 -4.64
C PRO A 74 14.61 21.95 -3.36
N ASP A 75 15.74 22.66 -3.48
CA ASP A 75 16.62 22.98 -2.34
C ASP A 75 15.93 23.82 -1.26
N ASP A 76 14.94 24.63 -1.66
CA ASP A 76 14.13 25.49 -0.81
C ASP A 76 12.80 24.83 -0.36
N ALA A 77 12.65 23.52 -0.58
CA ALA A 77 11.48 22.78 -0.10
C ALA A 77 11.29 22.99 1.42
N PRO A 78 10.04 23.21 1.87
CA PRO A 78 9.73 23.26 3.29
C PRO A 78 10.29 22.04 4.01
N LYS A 79 10.73 22.21 5.26
CA LYS A 79 11.34 21.14 6.05
C LYS A 79 10.45 20.71 7.19
N ASP A 80 10.45 19.41 7.49
CA ASP A 80 9.77 18.86 8.64
C ASP A 80 10.53 19.14 9.95
N GLN A 81 9.98 18.67 11.07
CA GLN A 81 10.57 18.83 12.41
C GLN A 81 11.97 18.20 12.57
N TYR A 82 12.39 17.33 11.65
CA TYR A 82 13.73 16.72 11.64
C TYR A 82 14.70 17.43 10.69
N GLY A 83 14.25 18.49 10.01
CA GLY A 83 15.03 19.20 9.00
C GLY A 83 15.06 18.51 7.64
N ASP A 84 14.29 17.42 7.44
CA ASP A 84 14.18 16.78 6.12
C ASP A 84 13.20 17.57 5.24
N ALA A 85 13.48 17.65 3.94
CA ALA A 85 12.53 18.22 3.00
C ALA A 85 11.20 17.43 3.00
N TYR A 86 10.08 18.15 3.04
CA TYR A 86 8.78 17.60 2.71
C TYR A 86 8.78 17.14 1.25
N ILE A 87 8.07 16.05 0.98
CA ILE A 87 7.78 15.63 -0.38
C ILE A 87 6.55 16.42 -0.83
N ILE A 88 6.72 17.35 -1.78
CA ILE A 88 5.67 18.28 -2.21
C ILE A 88 4.96 17.81 -3.48
N GLY A 89 3.69 18.20 -3.64
CA GLY A 89 2.97 17.94 -4.89
C GLY A 89 1.48 18.29 -4.82
N ASP A 90 0.78 17.97 -5.90
CA ASP A 90 -0.69 18.04 -6.01
C ASP A 90 -1.29 16.69 -5.64
N LEU A 91 -2.00 16.66 -4.52
CA LEU A 91 -2.73 15.52 -4.02
C LEU A 91 -4.22 15.66 -4.40
N GLY A 92 -4.56 15.28 -5.63
CA GLY A 92 -5.95 15.25 -6.09
C GLY A 92 -6.60 16.64 -6.14
N GLY A 93 -5.82 17.68 -6.45
CA GLY A 93 -6.24 19.09 -6.47
C GLY A 93 -5.81 19.91 -5.25
N MET A 94 -5.23 19.28 -4.23
CA MET A 94 -4.76 19.93 -3.01
C MET A 94 -3.23 20.00 -2.98
N PRO A 95 -2.60 21.19 -2.81
CA PRO A 95 -1.16 21.26 -2.58
C PRO A 95 -0.80 20.60 -1.24
N ALA A 96 0.17 19.69 -1.27
CA ALA A 96 0.51 18.84 -0.13
C ALA A 96 1.99 18.89 0.22
N ASN A 97 2.27 18.76 1.52
CA ASN A 97 3.56 18.59 2.15
C ASN A 97 3.57 17.26 2.90
N LEU A 98 4.14 16.22 2.29
CA LEU A 98 4.17 14.88 2.87
C LEU A 98 5.46 14.68 3.69
N PRO A 99 5.37 14.46 5.01
CA PRO A 99 6.57 14.26 5.84
C PRO A 99 7.29 12.98 5.42
N SER A 100 8.55 13.10 5.02
CA SER A 100 9.33 11.98 4.44
C SER A 100 9.53 10.83 5.42
N SER A 101 9.51 11.09 6.73
CA SER A 101 9.59 10.06 7.78
C SER A 101 8.29 9.26 7.97
N ILE A 102 7.16 9.79 7.50
CA ILE A 102 5.80 9.23 7.69
C ILE A 102 5.38 8.45 6.45
N VAL A 103 5.43 9.08 5.28
CA VAL A 103 4.96 8.48 4.02
C VAL A 103 6.00 7.54 3.43
N ARG A 104 5.59 6.60 2.58
CA ARG A 104 6.46 5.65 1.88
C ARG A 104 5.91 5.35 0.50
N PHE A 105 6.77 4.83 -0.39
CA PHE A 105 6.39 4.45 -1.76
C PHE A 105 5.70 5.60 -2.48
N VAL A 106 6.27 6.80 -2.39
CA VAL A 106 5.67 7.99 -3.01
C VAL A 106 5.97 7.95 -4.50
N GLU A 107 4.92 7.91 -5.30
CA GLU A 107 4.95 7.95 -6.76
C GLU A 107 4.25 9.22 -7.24
N TYR A 108 4.80 9.83 -8.29
CA TYR A 108 4.15 10.88 -9.08
C TYR A 108 3.58 10.27 -10.36
N ASP A 109 2.74 11.01 -11.10
CA ASP A 109 2.12 10.51 -12.34
C ASP A 109 3.14 10.12 -13.43
N ASP A 110 4.33 10.72 -13.40
CA ASP A 110 5.44 10.41 -14.31
C ASP A 110 6.35 9.28 -13.81
N SER A 111 6.07 8.68 -12.65
CA SER A 111 6.90 7.63 -12.09
C SER A 111 6.73 6.33 -12.90
N PRO A 112 7.82 5.64 -13.27
CA PRO A 112 7.78 4.47 -14.15
C PRO A 112 7.18 3.21 -13.49
N GLY A 113 6.95 3.25 -12.17
CA GLY A 113 6.46 2.12 -11.40
C GLY A 113 7.43 0.93 -11.48
N TRP A 114 6.92 -0.24 -11.88
CA TRP A 114 7.68 -1.50 -11.96
C TRP A 114 8.18 -1.82 -13.37
N ASP A 115 8.03 -0.91 -14.33
CA ASP A 115 8.63 -1.08 -15.64
C ASP A 115 10.15 -0.87 -15.54
N MET A 116 10.89 -1.97 -15.39
CA MET A 116 12.34 -1.94 -15.20
C MET A 116 13.08 -1.25 -16.33
N GLU A 117 12.55 -1.28 -17.55
CA GLU A 117 13.19 -0.62 -18.68
C GLU A 117 12.99 0.89 -18.61
N ALA A 118 11.78 1.34 -18.25
CA ALA A 118 11.51 2.75 -18.00
C ALA A 118 12.29 3.27 -16.77
N VAL A 119 12.42 2.45 -15.72
CA VAL A 119 13.21 2.78 -14.50
C VAL A 119 14.66 3.09 -14.82
N ARG A 120 15.32 2.30 -15.67
CA ARG A 120 16.73 2.51 -16.05
C ARG A 120 16.99 3.84 -16.75
N HIS A 121 15.99 4.38 -17.42
CA HIS A 121 16.09 5.62 -18.21
C HIS A 121 15.39 6.80 -17.52
N TYR A 122 14.89 6.61 -16.31
CA TYR A 122 14.10 7.61 -15.62
C TYR A 122 14.96 8.70 -15.00
N HIS A 123 14.72 9.94 -15.44
CA HIS A 123 15.34 11.14 -14.91
C HIS A 123 14.24 11.99 -14.28
N PRO A 124 14.00 11.87 -12.96
CA PRO A 124 12.91 12.61 -12.32
C PRO A 124 13.16 14.12 -12.40
N PRO A 125 12.14 14.92 -12.74
CA PRO A 125 12.26 16.37 -12.66
C PRO A 125 12.29 16.84 -11.20
N VAL A 126 12.78 18.06 -10.97
CA VAL A 126 12.62 18.74 -9.69
C VAL A 126 11.12 18.96 -9.43
N ARG A 127 10.67 18.58 -8.23
CA ARG A 127 9.24 18.58 -7.89
C ARG A 127 8.75 19.97 -7.55
N THR A 128 7.47 20.20 -7.84
CA THR A 128 6.74 21.43 -7.51
C THR A 128 5.34 21.05 -7.01
N TYR A 129 4.59 22.01 -6.47
CA TYR A 129 3.18 21.77 -6.14
C TYR A 129 2.28 21.47 -7.35
N ALA A 130 2.77 21.63 -8.59
CA ALA A 130 2.07 21.19 -9.79
C ALA A 130 2.32 19.70 -10.12
N SER A 131 3.37 19.08 -9.53
CA SER A 131 3.70 17.68 -9.72
C SER A 131 2.60 16.79 -9.13
N LYS A 132 1.90 16.04 -9.98
CA LYS A 132 0.76 15.22 -9.56
C LYS A 132 1.24 14.01 -8.77
N LEU A 133 0.86 13.95 -7.49
CA LEU A 133 1.06 12.76 -6.67
C LEU A 133 0.12 11.67 -7.18
N ASN A 134 0.66 10.48 -7.40
CA ASN A 134 -0.06 9.35 -7.96
C ASN A 134 -0.38 8.30 -6.90
N ALA A 135 0.58 7.99 -6.04
CA ALA A 135 0.38 7.07 -4.93
C ALA A 135 1.34 7.32 -3.78
N PHE A 136 0.93 6.95 -2.57
CA PHE A 136 1.82 6.80 -1.42
C PHE A 136 1.13 5.98 -0.35
N GLY A 137 1.92 5.44 0.59
CA GLY A 137 1.39 4.79 1.77
C GLY A 137 1.82 5.46 3.06
N PHE A 138 1.03 5.30 4.11
CA PHE A 138 1.44 5.60 5.49
C PHE A 138 0.82 4.57 6.43
N THR A 139 1.11 4.67 7.72
CA THR A 139 0.57 3.76 8.73
C THR A 139 0.24 4.55 9.97
N PHE A 140 -0.88 4.24 10.60
CA PHE A 140 -1.31 4.91 11.83
C PHE A 140 -1.91 3.90 12.80
N ARG A 141 -1.97 4.26 14.07
CA ARG A 141 -2.55 3.43 15.13
C ARG A 141 -4.03 3.77 15.31
N ALA A 142 -4.92 2.79 15.16
CA ALA A 142 -6.36 2.94 15.23
C ALA A 142 -6.88 3.43 16.60
N THR A 143 -6.14 3.19 17.69
CA THR A 143 -6.60 3.56 19.04
C THR A 143 -6.62 5.06 19.28
N ASP A 144 -5.70 5.81 18.67
CA ASP A 144 -5.48 7.24 18.95
C ASP A 144 -5.09 8.07 17.72
N GLY A 145 -5.04 7.47 16.52
CA GLY A 145 -4.64 8.15 15.29
C GLY A 145 -3.15 8.48 15.20
N ALA A 146 -2.29 7.91 16.07
CA ALA A 146 -0.87 8.24 16.02
C ALA A 146 -0.23 7.73 14.71
N LEU A 147 0.40 8.63 13.95
CA LEU A 147 1.14 8.26 12.73
C LEU A 147 2.43 7.49 13.07
N TYR A 148 2.73 6.50 12.25
CA TYR A 148 4.00 5.77 12.31
C TYR A 148 5.13 6.63 11.72
N ASP A 149 5.93 7.21 12.60
CA ASP A 149 7.09 8.02 12.27
C ASP A 149 8.39 7.21 12.37
N ARG A 150 9.08 7.04 11.24
CA ARG A 150 10.34 6.27 11.15
C ARG A 150 11.53 6.94 11.81
N LYS A 151 11.40 8.19 12.28
CA LYS A 151 12.43 8.89 13.04
C LYS A 151 12.08 9.05 14.53
N ASN A 152 10.90 8.61 14.97
CA ASN A 152 10.49 8.66 16.37
C ASN A 152 10.75 7.30 17.08
N PRO A 153 11.76 7.18 17.96
CA PRO A 153 12.13 5.91 18.58
C PRO A 153 11.00 5.24 19.38
N LYS A 154 10.17 6.05 20.06
CA LYS A 154 9.05 5.56 20.86
C LYS A 154 7.99 4.91 19.97
N ILE A 155 7.60 5.58 18.88
CA ILE A 155 6.63 5.06 17.91
C ILE A 155 7.17 3.80 17.23
N ILE A 156 8.46 3.76 16.90
CA ILE A 156 9.10 2.56 16.33
C ILE A 156 9.01 1.37 17.28
N GLN A 157 9.30 1.59 18.57
CA GLN A 157 9.21 0.53 19.58
C GLN A 157 7.77 0.04 19.76
N GLU A 158 6.79 0.94 19.82
CA GLU A 158 5.37 0.63 19.90
C GLU A 158 4.87 -0.13 18.66
N TYR A 159 5.34 0.23 17.47
CA TYR A 159 5.05 -0.51 16.25
C TYR A 159 5.61 -1.93 16.31
N LYS A 160 6.91 -2.09 16.60
CA LYS A 160 7.56 -3.42 16.69
C LYS A 160 6.88 -4.34 17.71
N LYS A 161 6.47 -3.81 18.86
CA LYS A 161 5.78 -4.59 19.91
C LYS A 161 4.42 -5.12 19.47
N ASN A 162 3.68 -4.37 18.66
CA ASN A 162 2.27 -4.62 18.37
C ASN A 162 2.00 -5.14 16.94
N VAL A 163 3.03 -5.32 16.11
CA VAL A 163 2.90 -5.85 14.73
C VAL A 163 2.94 -7.37 14.66
N SER A 164 3.33 -8.06 15.74
CA SER A 164 3.43 -9.53 15.80
C SER A 164 2.41 -10.20 16.74
N GLY A 165 1.53 -9.43 17.39
CA GLY A 165 0.53 -9.94 18.33
C GLY A 165 -0.89 -10.05 17.77
N SER A 166 -1.82 -10.66 18.53
CA SER A 166 -3.25 -10.79 18.21
C SER A 166 -4.04 -9.47 18.27
N ASN A 167 -3.44 -8.41 18.84
CA ASN A 167 -4.06 -7.10 18.99
C ASN A 167 -3.37 -6.04 18.09
N LYS A 168 -3.50 -6.24 16.78
CA LYS A 168 -2.91 -5.34 15.77
C LYS A 168 -3.72 -4.06 15.64
N HIS A 169 -3.28 -3.03 16.34
CA HIS A 169 -3.89 -1.69 16.28
C HIS A 169 -3.43 -0.85 15.08
N TRP A 170 -2.51 -1.34 14.27
CA TRP A 170 -1.94 -0.55 13.18
C TRP A 170 -2.71 -0.76 11.88
N VAL A 171 -3.12 0.36 11.27
CA VAL A 171 -3.80 0.44 9.98
C VAL A 171 -2.78 0.87 8.94
N ARG A 172 -2.62 0.07 7.89
CA ARG A 172 -1.79 0.44 6.74
C ARG A 172 -2.69 1.12 5.72
N VAL A 173 -2.30 2.30 5.26
CA VAL A 173 -3.07 3.09 4.31
C VAL A 173 -2.29 3.19 3.01
N SER A 174 -2.99 2.99 1.90
CA SER A 174 -2.52 3.24 0.55
C SER A 174 -3.43 4.29 -0.07
N ILE A 175 -2.82 5.36 -0.56
CA ILE A 175 -3.47 6.49 -1.21
C ILE A 175 -3.18 6.40 -2.70
N THR A 176 -4.20 6.60 -3.53
CA THR A 176 -4.04 6.76 -4.98
C THR A 176 -4.79 7.98 -5.47
N SER A 177 -4.16 8.75 -6.36
CA SER A 177 -4.64 10.01 -6.92
C SER A 177 -4.13 10.19 -8.35
N GLY A 178 -4.27 11.39 -8.93
CA GLY A 178 -3.77 11.69 -10.28
C GLY A 178 -4.37 10.78 -11.34
N SER A 179 -3.52 10.24 -12.23
CA SER A 179 -3.92 9.30 -13.27
C SER A 179 -4.52 7.99 -12.72
N ARG A 180 -4.08 7.51 -11.55
CA ARG A 180 -4.60 6.27 -10.92
C ARG A 180 -5.97 6.45 -10.27
N TYR A 181 -6.42 7.68 -10.02
CA TYR A 181 -7.77 7.92 -9.50
C TYR A 181 -8.82 7.32 -10.45
N GLY A 182 -8.70 7.54 -11.76
CA GLY A 182 -9.70 7.12 -12.75
C GLY A 182 -11.06 7.82 -12.56
N GLY A 183 -11.75 8.18 -13.65
CA GLY A 183 -12.98 8.97 -13.56
C GLY A 183 -14.20 8.26 -12.97
N ASN A 184 -14.12 6.96 -12.70
CA ASN A 184 -15.27 6.16 -12.25
C ASN A 184 -15.49 6.28 -10.74
N ARG A 185 -16.40 7.18 -10.34
CA ARG A 185 -16.82 7.34 -8.93
C ARG A 185 -17.71 6.21 -8.39
N LYS A 186 -18.25 5.35 -9.26
CA LYS A 186 -19.09 4.20 -8.88
C LYS A 186 -18.32 2.88 -8.88
N TRP A 187 -16.98 2.93 -8.95
CA TRP A 187 -16.16 1.74 -9.11
C TRP A 187 -16.40 0.70 -8.01
N MET A 188 -16.62 1.09 -6.75
CA MET A 188 -16.94 0.15 -5.66
C MET A 188 -18.32 -0.50 -5.83
N THR A 189 -19.27 0.22 -6.42
CA THR A 189 -20.60 -0.34 -6.72
C THR A 189 -20.49 -1.39 -7.83
N SER A 190 -19.74 -1.09 -8.89
CA SER A 190 -19.42 -2.07 -9.94
C SER A 190 -18.64 -3.25 -9.38
N TYR A 191 -17.65 -3.00 -8.52
CA TYR A 191 -16.83 -4.04 -7.89
C TYR A 191 -17.66 -4.97 -7.01
N LEU A 192 -18.58 -4.43 -6.21
CA LEU A 192 -19.54 -5.23 -5.45
C LEU A 192 -20.44 -6.05 -6.36
N ALA A 193 -20.96 -5.45 -7.44
CA ALA A 193 -21.83 -6.13 -8.40
C ALA A 193 -21.18 -7.38 -9.01
N ASP A 194 -19.87 -7.30 -9.31
CA ASP A 194 -19.10 -8.44 -9.80
C ASP A 194 -19.00 -9.58 -8.76
N HIS A 195 -18.92 -9.27 -7.46
CA HIS A 195 -18.83 -10.27 -6.39
C HIS A 195 -20.18 -10.93 -6.08
N ILE A 196 -21.29 -10.22 -6.23
CA ILE A 196 -22.62 -10.76 -5.93
C ILE A 196 -23.28 -11.45 -7.14
N ASN A 197 -22.62 -11.47 -8.31
CA ASN A 197 -23.15 -12.08 -9.52
C ASN A 197 -22.97 -13.60 -9.53
N PRO A 198 -24.06 -14.41 -9.54
CA PRO A 198 -23.99 -15.86 -9.47
C PRO A 198 -23.58 -16.54 -10.79
N ASN A 199 -23.54 -15.83 -11.92
CA ASN A 199 -23.40 -16.41 -13.26
C ASN A 199 -21.95 -16.55 -13.77
N TYR A 200 -20.95 -16.41 -12.92
CA TYR A 200 -19.55 -16.58 -13.33
C TYR A 200 -19.11 -18.06 -13.22
N PRO A 201 -18.96 -18.79 -14.35
CA PRO A 201 -19.00 -20.26 -14.40
C PRO A 201 -17.77 -21.00 -13.85
N ASN A 202 -16.89 -20.35 -13.09
CA ASN A 202 -15.67 -20.97 -12.56
C ASN A 202 -15.32 -20.55 -11.12
N ILE A 203 -16.22 -19.84 -10.42
CA ILE A 203 -15.95 -19.39 -9.04
C ILE A 203 -17.09 -19.84 -8.12
N PRO A 204 -16.81 -20.69 -7.13
CA PRO A 204 -17.81 -21.20 -6.20
C PRO A 204 -18.12 -20.18 -5.08
N THR A 205 -18.20 -18.88 -5.38
CA THR A 205 -18.29 -17.83 -4.34
C THR A 205 -19.07 -16.60 -4.85
N TYR A 206 -20.40 -16.66 -4.84
CA TYR A 206 -21.20 -15.43 -4.89
C TYR A 206 -21.58 -15.03 -3.47
N TRP A 207 -21.66 -13.73 -3.22
CA TRP A 207 -22.08 -13.18 -1.95
C TRP A 207 -23.54 -12.75 -2.00
N VAL A 208 -24.29 -13.03 -0.95
CA VAL A 208 -25.69 -12.64 -0.81
C VAL A 208 -25.83 -11.66 0.34
N LYS A 209 -26.56 -10.57 0.10
CA LYS A 209 -26.89 -9.56 1.12
C LYS A 209 -27.75 -10.21 2.20
N THR A 210 -27.36 -10.06 3.46
CA THR A 210 -28.14 -10.52 4.60
C THR A 210 -29.08 -9.42 5.11
N THR A 211 -29.93 -9.75 6.08
CA THR A 211 -30.74 -8.77 6.81
C THR A 211 -30.00 -8.15 7.99
N GLU A 212 -28.77 -8.61 8.27
CA GLU A 212 -27.95 -8.11 9.38
C GLU A 212 -27.23 -6.82 8.99
N HIS A 213 -27.10 -5.93 9.97
CA HIS A 213 -26.45 -4.62 9.80
C HIS A 213 -25.36 -4.38 10.86
N PRO A 214 -24.34 -5.25 10.96
CA PRO A 214 -23.29 -5.12 11.97
C PRO A 214 -22.55 -3.79 11.79
N PHE A 215 -22.36 -3.06 12.90
CA PHE A 215 -21.64 -1.78 12.93
C PHE A 215 -22.21 -0.71 11.97
N GLY A 216 -23.50 -0.82 11.63
CA GLY A 216 -24.17 0.08 10.68
C GLY A 216 -23.81 -0.17 9.21
N LEU A 217 -23.21 -1.31 8.88
CA LEU A 217 -22.85 -1.71 7.51
C LEU A 217 -23.77 -2.84 7.03
N ASN A 218 -24.10 -2.84 5.74
CA ASN A 218 -24.73 -4.01 5.10
C ASN A 218 -23.75 -5.18 5.12
N LEU A 219 -24.21 -6.37 5.45
CA LEU A 219 -23.40 -7.59 5.41
C LEU A 219 -23.76 -8.44 4.18
N TYR A 220 -22.73 -8.96 3.50
CA TYR A 220 -22.86 -9.98 2.48
C TYR A 220 -21.98 -11.18 2.84
N ILE A 221 -22.57 -12.37 2.72
CA ILE A 221 -21.89 -13.64 3.02
C ILE A 221 -21.99 -14.60 1.84
N ASN A 222 -21.07 -15.56 1.75
CA ASN A 222 -21.21 -16.68 0.84
C ASN A 222 -22.10 -17.77 1.50
N PRO A 223 -23.32 -18.02 0.98
CA PRO A 223 -24.24 -18.99 1.58
C PRO A 223 -23.96 -20.44 1.15
N GLY A 224 -23.01 -20.66 0.23
CA GLY A 224 -22.76 -21.95 -0.37
C GLY A 224 -22.07 -22.94 0.58
N ILE A 225 -22.07 -24.20 0.16
CA ILE A 225 -21.33 -25.28 0.79
C ILE A 225 -20.09 -25.60 -0.05
N GLU A 226 -18.93 -25.73 0.57
CA GLU A 226 -17.71 -26.13 -0.09
C GLU A 226 -17.79 -27.62 -0.47
N PRO A 227 -17.72 -28.00 -1.76
CA PRO A 227 -17.91 -29.39 -2.18
C PRO A 227 -16.88 -30.37 -1.61
N LYS A 228 -15.66 -29.89 -1.32
CA LYS A 228 -14.56 -30.72 -0.82
C LYS A 228 -14.71 -31.12 0.64
N THR A 229 -15.26 -30.23 1.46
CA THR A 229 -15.34 -30.40 2.92
C THR A 229 -16.76 -30.65 3.39
N GLY A 230 -17.78 -30.35 2.57
CA GLY A 230 -19.19 -30.40 2.95
C GLY A 230 -19.59 -29.32 3.97
N LYS A 231 -18.70 -28.38 4.27
CA LYS A 231 -18.91 -27.31 5.25
C LYS A 231 -19.34 -26.01 4.56
N PRO A 232 -20.00 -25.08 5.27
CA PRO A 232 -20.26 -23.75 4.74
C PRO A 232 -18.98 -23.08 4.22
N TRP A 233 -19.07 -22.43 3.06
CA TRP A 233 -17.93 -21.65 2.51
C TRP A 233 -17.42 -20.61 3.49
N ARG A 234 -18.27 -20.07 4.36
CA ARG A 234 -17.90 -19.13 5.40
C ARG A 234 -16.88 -19.69 6.41
N GLU A 235 -16.85 -21.00 6.62
CA GLU A 235 -15.84 -21.67 7.46
C GLU A 235 -14.49 -21.89 6.75
N ASN A 236 -14.44 -21.66 5.43
CA ASN A 236 -13.21 -21.79 4.66
C ASN A 236 -12.25 -20.62 4.96
N THR A 237 -10.96 -20.93 5.13
CA THR A 237 -9.92 -19.93 5.40
C THR A 237 -9.61 -18.98 4.24
N ARG A 238 -10.18 -19.22 3.06
CA ARG A 238 -10.07 -18.35 1.88
C ARG A 238 -11.37 -17.59 1.59
N SER A 239 -12.32 -17.66 2.51
CA SER A 239 -13.59 -16.96 2.42
C SER A 239 -13.53 -15.66 3.20
N ASP A 240 -14.25 -14.66 2.68
CA ASP A 240 -14.34 -13.34 3.25
C ASP A 240 -15.81 -12.98 3.48
N ASP A 241 -16.08 -12.17 4.50
CA ASP A 241 -17.35 -11.47 4.64
C ASP A 241 -17.18 -10.05 4.04
N ILE A 242 -18.19 -9.56 3.32
CA ILE A 242 -18.17 -8.22 2.71
C ILE A 242 -19.11 -7.30 3.51
N PHE A 243 -18.63 -6.12 3.87
CA PHE A 243 -19.37 -5.08 4.56
C PHE A 243 -19.41 -3.82 3.70
N THR A 244 -20.58 -3.17 3.57
CA THR A 244 -20.70 -1.95 2.76
C THR A 244 -21.53 -0.86 3.42
N LEU A 245 -21.14 0.39 3.20
CA LEU A 245 -22.01 1.56 3.38
C LEU A 245 -22.50 2.01 2.01
N GLU A 246 -23.82 2.12 1.86
CA GLU A 246 -24.46 2.61 0.65
C GLU A 246 -25.08 4.00 0.91
N LYS A 247 -24.90 4.93 -0.03
CA LYS A 247 -25.51 6.26 -0.01
C LYS A 247 -25.90 6.65 -1.43
N ASP A 248 -27.14 7.11 -1.63
CA ASP A 248 -27.69 7.51 -2.93
C ASP A 248 -27.49 6.43 -4.03
N ASN A 249 -27.76 5.17 -3.68
CA ASN A 249 -27.56 3.99 -4.53
C ASN A 249 -26.11 3.76 -4.99
N ASN A 250 -25.13 4.29 -4.25
CA ASN A 250 -23.71 4.04 -4.49
C ASN A 250 -23.04 3.50 -3.23
N VAL A 251 -22.18 2.50 -3.40
CA VAL A 251 -21.27 2.03 -2.35
C VAL A 251 -20.21 3.12 -2.13
N VAL A 252 -20.15 3.66 -0.92
CA VAL A 252 -19.18 4.70 -0.50
C VAL A 252 -18.08 4.16 0.41
N THR A 253 -18.36 3.02 1.05
CA THR A 253 -17.39 2.23 1.82
C THR A 253 -17.57 0.76 1.45
N TYR A 254 -16.48 0.09 1.12
CA TYR A 254 -16.42 -1.34 0.81
C TYR A 254 -15.34 -1.99 1.67
N ILE A 255 -15.68 -3.03 2.41
CA ILE A 255 -14.75 -3.73 3.30
C ILE A 255 -14.88 -5.23 3.06
N SER A 256 -13.81 -5.89 2.62
CA SER A 256 -13.71 -7.35 2.60
C SER A 256 -12.86 -7.81 3.76
N CYS A 257 -13.38 -8.70 4.61
CA CYS A 257 -12.64 -9.23 5.75
C CYS A 257 -12.58 -10.75 5.71
N SER A 258 -11.37 -11.30 5.73
CA SER A 258 -11.14 -12.73 5.81
C SER A 258 -11.78 -13.34 7.06
N ASN A 259 -12.38 -14.51 6.87
CA ASN A 259 -12.95 -15.35 7.92
C ASN A 259 -11.86 -16.22 8.59
N ALA A 260 -10.64 -16.28 8.05
CA ALA A 260 -9.55 -17.07 8.62
C ALA A 260 -8.98 -16.45 9.90
N GLY A 261 -8.92 -17.23 10.98
CA GLY A 261 -8.32 -16.85 12.27
C GLY A 261 -6.79 -16.64 12.27
N GLY A 262 -6.12 -16.58 11.11
CA GLY A 262 -4.66 -16.43 11.00
C GLY A 262 -4.15 -15.51 9.89
N MET A 263 -5.02 -15.02 9.00
CA MET A 263 -4.61 -14.06 7.96
C MET A 263 -4.51 -12.66 8.57
N GLN A 264 -3.37 -11.99 8.40
CA GLN A 264 -3.16 -10.65 8.95
C GLN A 264 -2.36 -9.74 7.99
N PRO A 265 -2.87 -8.53 7.66
CA PRO A 265 -4.18 -8.00 8.03
C PRO A 265 -5.33 -8.71 7.27
N PRO A 266 -6.41 -9.11 7.96
CA PRO A 266 -7.54 -9.82 7.35
C PRO A 266 -8.52 -8.91 6.60
N CYS A 267 -8.55 -7.60 6.84
CA CYS A 267 -9.51 -6.70 6.20
C CYS A 267 -8.84 -5.79 5.16
N ASP A 268 -9.47 -5.71 4.00
CA ASP A 268 -9.22 -4.75 2.93
C ASP A 268 -10.40 -3.79 2.82
N HIS A 269 -10.17 -2.51 3.10
CA HIS A 269 -11.18 -1.47 3.22
C HIS A 269 -10.91 -0.35 2.24
N HIS A 270 -11.85 -0.13 1.33
CA HIS A 270 -11.84 0.96 0.37
C HIS A 270 -12.92 1.97 0.71
N PHE A 271 -12.61 3.25 0.64
CA PHE A 271 -13.62 4.30 0.72
C PHE A 271 -13.25 5.50 -0.15
N LEU A 272 -14.26 6.29 -0.48
CA LEU A 272 -14.09 7.54 -1.21
C LEU A 272 -14.08 8.70 -0.23
N LEU A 273 -13.12 9.61 -0.41
CA LEU A 273 -13.16 10.89 0.30
C LEU A 273 -14.33 11.76 -0.20
N PRO A 274 -14.73 12.78 0.58
CA PRO A 274 -15.68 13.80 0.15
C PRO A 274 -15.34 14.43 -1.21
N GLU A 275 -16.35 15.03 -1.85
CA GLU A 275 -16.41 15.25 -3.31
C GLU A 275 -15.30 16.11 -3.94
N ASP A 276 -14.57 16.88 -3.14
CA ASP A 276 -13.51 17.78 -3.58
C ASP A 276 -12.15 17.09 -3.76
N MET A 277 -11.95 15.92 -3.15
CA MET A 277 -10.66 15.21 -3.19
C MET A 277 -10.70 14.04 -4.17
N ARG A 278 -9.96 14.17 -5.28
CA ARG A 278 -9.80 13.10 -6.29
C ARG A 278 -8.82 12.01 -5.82
N ILE A 279 -9.16 11.38 -4.71
CA ILE A 279 -8.34 10.42 -3.99
C ILE A 279 -9.15 9.15 -3.73
N LYS A 280 -8.53 8.00 -3.94
CA LYS A 280 -9.01 6.70 -3.48
C LYS A 280 -8.14 6.24 -2.32
N VAL A 281 -8.80 5.72 -1.29
CA VAL A 281 -8.13 5.19 -0.11
C VAL A 281 -8.37 3.70 -0.04
N GLN A 282 -7.29 2.95 0.13
CA GLN A 282 -7.30 1.54 0.54
C GLN A 282 -6.64 1.42 1.91
N MET A 283 -7.22 0.63 2.79
CA MET A 283 -6.70 0.38 4.13
C MET A 283 -6.65 -1.11 4.43
N LEU A 284 -5.58 -1.53 5.07
CA LEU A 284 -5.40 -2.90 5.53
C LEU A 284 -5.26 -2.93 7.05
N TYR A 285 -6.13 -3.69 7.73
CA TYR A 285 -6.15 -3.76 9.20
C TYR A 285 -6.76 -5.05 9.76
N SER A 286 -6.65 -5.25 11.07
CA SER A 286 -7.22 -6.39 11.81
C SER A 286 -8.74 -6.40 11.83
N ARG A 287 -9.38 -7.55 11.63
CA ARG A 287 -10.84 -7.68 11.70
C ARG A 287 -11.41 -7.25 13.04
N ASN A 288 -10.62 -7.36 14.10
CA ASN A 288 -10.97 -6.87 15.44
C ASN A 288 -11.15 -5.34 15.50
N LEU A 289 -10.65 -4.60 14.52
CA LEU A 289 -10.83 -3.15 14.38
C LEU A 289 -12.04 -2.77 13.53
N LEU A 290 -12.72 -3.73 12.89
CA LEU A 290 -13.92 -3.46 12.09
C LEU A 290 -15.01 -2.68 12.85
N PRO A 291 -15.28 -2.91 14.16
CA PRO A 291 -16.23 -2.07 14.90
C PRO A 291 -15.87 -0.57 14.95
N GLN A 292 -14.62 -0.21 14.66
CA GLN A 292 -14.08 1.15 14.69
C GLN A 292 -13.88 1.75 13.30
N TRP A 293 -14.48 1.15 12.25
CA TRP A 293 -14.24 1.53 10.85
C TRP A 293 -14.48 3.02 10.56
N GLN A 294 -15.50 3.64 11.17
CA GLN A 294 -15.79 5.07 11.01
C GLN A 294 -14.68 5.95 11.58
N SER A 295 -14.15 5.60 12.76
CA SER A 295 -13.03 6.32 13.37
C SER A 295 -11.77 6.17 12.54
N ILE A 296 -11.54 4.99 11.95
CA ILE A 296 -10.42 4.72 11.04
C ILE A 296 -10.51 5.60 9.78
N GLU A 297 -11.68 5.69 9.14
CA GLU A 297 -11.88 6.62 8.02
C GLU A 297 -11.65 8.09 8.44
N ALA A 298 -12.16 8.49 9.61
CA ALA A 298 -12.00 9.84 10.14
C ALA A 298 -10.52 10.21 10.37
N TYR A 299 -9.71 9.30 10.92
CA TYR A 299 -8.28 9.53 11.09
C TYR A 299 -7.57 9.71 9.74
N VAL A 300 -7.90 8.91 8.73
CA VAL A 300 -7.32 9.10 7.39
C VAL A 300 -7.67 10.48 6.82
N ILE A 301 -8.94 10.88 6.92
CA ILE A 301 -9.38 12.21 6.47
C ILE A 301 -8.59 13.31 7.20
N GLN A 302 -8.43 13.19 8.52
CA GLN A 302 -7.67 14.13 9.33
C GLN A 302 -6.20 14.19 8.90
N HIS A 303 -5.55 13.05 8.68
CA HIS A 303 -4.16 13.00 8.25
C HIS A 303 -3.96 13.61 6.87
N LEU A 304 -4.82 13.30 5.90
CA LEU A 304 -4.74 13.89 4.57
C LEU A 304 -4.91 15.41 4.62
N ARG A 305 -5.84 15.93 5.43
CA ARG A 305 -5.97 17.37 5.66
C ARG A 305 -4.73 17.96 6.34
N SER A 306 -4.10 17.25 7.28
CA SER A 306 -2.87 17.71 7.93
C SER A 306 -1.66 17.79 7.00
N PHE A 307 -1.71 17.08 5.87
CA PHE A 307 -0.69 17.16 4.82
C PHE A 307 -0.94 18.32 3.85
N SER A 308 -2.09 18.98 3.90
CA SER A 308 -2.33 20.18 3.10
C SER A 308 -1.31 21.26 3.44
N LYS A 309 -0.74 21.90 2.41
CA LYS A 309 0.18 23.03 2.53
C LYS A 309 -0.46 24.15 3.38
N ASP A 310 -1.69 24.53 3.07
CA ASP A 310 -2.41 25.64 3.72
C ASP A 310 -2.63 25.37 5.23
N HIS A 311 -2.85 24.12 5.61
CA HIS A 311 -2.99 23.73 7.02
C HIS A 311 -1.69 23.86 7.81
N GLN A 312 -0.54 23.71 7.14
CA GLN A 312 0.77 23.77 7.77
C GLN A 312 1.32 25.20 7.84
N GLU A 313 0.95 26.07 6.89
CA GLU A 313 1.33 27.50 6.91
C GLU A 313 0.51 28.33 7.91
N GLY A 314 -0.65 27.83 8.36
CA GLY A 314 -1.50 28.47 9.37
C GLY A 314 -1.19 28.11 10.83
N LYS A 315 -0.08 27.41 11.10
CA LYS A 315 0.42 27.06 12.43
C LYS A 315 1.74 27.75 12.74
#